data_AF-A0A3G6NB85-F1
#
_entry.id   AF-A0A3G6NB85-F1
#
_cell.length_a   1.000
_cell.length_b   1.000
_cell.length_c   1.000
_cell.angle_alpha   90.00
_cell.angle_beta   90.00
_cell.angle_gamma   90.00
#
_symmetry.space_group_name_H-M   'P 1'
#
loop_
_entity.id
_entity.type
_entity.pdbx_description
1 polymer ?
#
loop_
_entity_poly.entity_id
_entity_poly.type
_entity_poly.pdbx_seq_one_letter_code
_entity_poly.pdbx_strand_id
1 'polypeptide(L)' 'MKSSIRTILAIYLMGSAVSCKSYPMEVPQKSDVDRNSEELQKRQAAEREKTEASHLNNFGKPPGK' A
#
# COMPACT_ATOMS: atom_id res chain seq x y z
N MET A 1 -13.37 -34.52 39.12
CA MET A 1 -13.22 -33.08 39.38
C MET A 1 -12.06 -32.42 38.62
N LYS A 2 -10.82 -32.93 38.69
CA LYS A 2 -9.68 -32.36 37.92
C LYS A 2 -9.83 -32.48 36.39
N SER A 3 -10.44 -33.58 35.92
CA SER A 3 -10.68 -33.82 34.48
C SER A 3 -11.73 -32.85 33.90
N SER A 4 -12.84 -32.62 34.60
CA SER A 4 -13.89 -31.70 34.16
C SER A 4 -13.43 -30.23 34.11
N ILE A 5 -12.55 -29.81 35.03
CA ILE A 5 -11.94 -28.47 35.00
C ILE A 5 -11.08 -28.28 33.74
N ARG A 6 -10.31 -29.30 33.34
CA ARG A 6 -9.48 -29.26 32.11
C ARG A 6 -10.33 -29.12 30.85
N THR A 7 -11.47 -29.80 30.81
CA THR A 7 -12.40 -29.72 29.66
C THR A 7 -13.00 -28.33 29.51
N ILE A 8 -13.44 -27.72 30.62
CA ILE A 8 -14.00 -26.35 30.60
C ILE A 8 -12.96 -25.34 30.14
N LEU A 9 -11.71 -25.48 30.61
CA LEU A 9 -10.61 -24.59 30.20
C LEU A 9 -10.28 -24.71 28.70
N ALA A 10 -10.30 -25.94 28.16
CA ALA A 10 -10.06 -26.17 26.74
C ALA A 10 -11.17 -25.54 25.86
N ILE A 11 -12.44 -25.65 26.27
CA ILE A 11 -13.57 -25.05 25.57
C ILE A 11 -13.48 -23.52 25.59
N TYR A 12 -13.12 -22.94 26.73
CA TYR A 12 -12.94 -21.49 26.86
C TYR A 12 -11.82 -20.95 25.96
N LEU A 13 -10.69 -21.64 25.90
CA LEU A 13 -9.55 -21.28 25.03
C LEU A 13 -9.88 -21.42 23.54
N MET A 14 -10.64 -22.44 23.14
CA MET A 14 -11.08 -22.56 21.75
C MET A 14 -12.09 -21.47 21.38
N GLY A 15 -13.04 -21.17 22.27
CA GLY A 15 -14.06 -20.15 22.05
C GLY A 15 -13.49 -18.74 21.83
N SER A 16 -12.47 -18.36 22.60
CA SER A 16 -11.80 -17.07 22.44
C SER A 16 -11.00 -16.98 21.13
N ALA A 17 -10.37 -18.08 20.69
CA ALA A 17 -9.65 -18.12 19.42
C ALA A 17 -10.55 -17.91 18.19
N VAL A 18 -11.80 -18.40 18.22
CA VAL A 18 -12.77 -18.15 17.13
C VAL A 18 -13.27 -16.71 17.13
N SER A 19 -13.36 -16.06 18.30
CA SER A 19 -13.74 -14.65 18.41
C SER A 19 -12.63 -13.67 18.01
N CYS A 20 -11.37 -14.13 17.95
CA CYS A 20 -10.23 -13.35 17.45
C CYS A 20 -10.11 -13.36 15.91
N LYS A 21 -11.10 -13.92 15.20
CA LYS A 21 -11.19 -13.77 13.75
C LYS A 21 -11.67 -12.33 13.48
N SER A 22 -10.72 -11.41 13.51
CA SER A 22 -10.92 -9.99 13.25
C SER A 22 -11.76 -9.82 12.00
N TYR A 23 -12.72 -8.89 12.06
CA TYR A 23 -13.43 -8.39 10.89
C TYR A 23 -12.44 -8.23 9.73
N PRO A 24 -12.82 -8.58 8.48
CA PRO A 24 -11.99 -8.21 7.34
C PRO A 24 -11.84 -6.69 7.44
N MET A 25 -10.64 -6.23 7.80
CA MET A 25 -10.33 -4.83 7.77
C MET A 25 -10.38 -4.48 6.29
N GLU A 26 -11.50 -3.89 5.86
CA GLU A 26 -11.61 -3.32 4.54
C GLU A 26 -10.36 -2.47 4.35
N VAL A 27 -9.66 -2.76 3.24
CA VAL A 27 -8.36 -2.24 2.82
C VAL A 27 -7.96 -1.01 3.65
N PRO A 28 -6.89 -1.09 4.48
CA PRO A 28 -6.51 0.01 5.36
C PRO A 28 -6.55 1.31 4.56
N GLN A 29 -7.37 2.27 5.00
CA GLN A 29 -7.47 3.57 4.34
C GLN A 29 -6.04 4.10 4.21
N LYS A 30 -5.54 4.20 2.96
CA LYS A 30 -4.20 4.72 2.70
C LYS A 30 -4.11 6.09 3.40
N SER A 31 -3.02 6.30 4.13
CA SER A 31 -2.77 7.59 4.77
C SER A 31 -2.79 8.69 3.71
N ASP A 32 -3.22 9.89 4.10
CA ASP A 32 -3.15 11.06 3.22
C ASP A 32 -1.72 11.28 2.69
N VAL A 33 -0.71 10.92 3.49
CA VAL A 33 0.70 10.97 3.11
C VAL A 33 1.02 9.98 1.98
N ASP A 34 0.54 8.74 2.09
CA ASP A 34 0.76 7.71 1.07
C ASP A 34 0.07 8.08 -0.24
N ARG A 35 -1.17 8.57 -0.15
CA ARG A 35 -1.93 9.06 -1.31
C ARG A 35 -1.22 10.24 -1.98
N ASN A 36 -0.75 11.21 -1.20
CA ASN A 36 -0.09 12.40 -1.74
C ASN A 36 1.26 12.06 -2.39
N SER A 37 2.03 11.15 -1.79
CA SER A 37 3.30 10.71 -2.37
C SER A 37 3.11 9.96 -3.69
N GLU A 38 2.08 9.11 -3.80
CA GLU A 38 1.73 8.41 -5.03
C GLU A 38 1.35 9.39 -6.16
N GLU A 39 0.51 10.39 -5.85
CA GLU A 39 0.11 11.43 -6.81
C GLU A 39 1.30 12.31 -7.24
N LEU A 40 2.22 12.62 -6.32
CA LEU A 40 3.45 13.35 -6.66
C LEU A 40 4.36 12.53 -7.57
N GLN A 41 4.53 11.23 -7.32
CA GLN A 41 5.33 10.36 -8.18
C GLN A 41 4.76 10.27 -9.59
N LYS A 42 3.44 10.14 -9.73
CA LYS A 42 2.77 10.13 -11.05
C LYS A 42 3.05 11.41 -11.85
N ARG A 43 2.98 12.58 -11.19
CA ARG A 43 3.27 13.87 -11.84
C ARG A 43 4.72 13.98 -12.28
N GLN A 44 5.66 13.56 -11.43
CA GLN A 44 7.08 13.57 -11.78
C GLN A 44 7.39 12.61 -12.93
N ALA A 45 6.76 11.44 -12.98
CA ALA A 45 6.91 10.51 -14.10
C ALA A 45 6.38 11.11 -15.41
N ALA A 46 5.19 11.73 -15.38
CA ALA A 46 4.61 12.39 -16.55
C ALA A 46 5.44 13.61 -17.02
N GLU A 47 6.07 14.34 -16.10
CA GLU A 47 6.98 15.42 -16.43
C GLU A 47 8.29 14.91 -17.05
N ARG A 48 8.88 13.83 -16.50
CA ARG A 48 10.05 13.18 -17.10
C ARG A 48 9.76 12.65 -18.49
N GLU A 49 8.62 12.01 -18.70
CA GLU A 49 8.19 11.53 -20.02
C GLU A 49 8.10 12.67 -21.05
N LYS A 50 7.53 13.81 -20.67
CA LYS A 50 7.51 15.02 -21.53
C LYS A 50 8.91 15.57 -21.80
N THR A 51 9.78 15.55 -20.80
CA THR A 51 11.14 16.09 -20.92
C THR A 51 12.04 15.18 -21.74
N GLU A 52 11.89 13.85 -21.62
CA GLU A 52 12.59 12.86 -22.43
C GLU A 52 12.16 12.94 -23.91
N ALA A 53 10.86 13.10 -24.19
CA ALA A 53 10.40 13.41 -25.55
C ALA A 53 10.97 14.73 -26.08
N SER A 54 11.19 15.72 -25.21
CA SER A 54 11.85 16.99 -25.52
C SER A 54 13.38 16.86 -25.66
N HIS A 55 14.01 15.75 -25.26
CA HIS A 55 15.46 15.56 -25.39
C HIS A 55 15.91 15.31 -26.84
N LEU A 56 14.95 15.13 -27.76
CA LEU A 56 15.13 15.18 -29.22
C LEU A 56 15.06 16.62 -29.79
N ASN A 57 14.83 17.62 -28.95
CA ASN A 57 14.68 19.00 -29.37
C ASN A 57 16.05 19.61 -29.72
N ASN A 58 16.20 20.09 -30.96
CA ASN A 58 17.42 20.71 -31.48
C ASN A 58 17.65 22.13 -30.94
N PHE A 59 17.23 22.44 -29.69
CA PHE A 59 17.47 23.74 -29.08
C PHE A 59 18.98 23.95 -28.91
N GLY A 60 19.53 24.90 -29.67
CA GLY A 60 20.96 25.21 -29.68
C GLY A 60 21.78 24.49 -30.76
N LYS A 61 21.16 23.72 -31.67
CA LYS A 61 21.91 23.21 -32.83
C LYS A 61 22.16 24.36 -33.81
N PRO A 62 23.42 24.78 -34.03
CA PRO A 62 23.70 25.80 -35.03
C PRO A 62 23.23 25.29 -36.40
N PRO A 63 22.73 26.17 -37.29
CA PRO A 63 22.41 25.75 -38.64
C PRO A 63 23.65 25.12 -39.27
N GLY A 64 23.52 23.86 -39.71
CA GLY A 64 24.58 23.15 -40.41
C GLY A 64 24.90 23.86 -41.73
N LYS A 65 26.18 23.78 -42.11
CA LYS A 65 26.84 24.49 -43.23
C LYS A 65 26.04 24.53 -44.53
#